data_AF-A0A2V5PGT5-F1
#
_entry.id   AF-A0A2V5PGT5-F1
#
_cell.length_a   1.000
_cell.length_b   1.000
_cell.length_c   1.000
_cell.angle_alpha   90.00
_cell.angle_beta   90.00
_cell.angle_gamma   90.00
#
_symmetry.space_group_name_H-M   'P 1'
#
loop_
_entity.id
_entity.type
_entity.pdbx_description
1 polymer ?
#
loop_
_entity_poly.entity_id
_entity_poly.type
_entity_poly.pdbx_seq_one_letter_code
_entity_poly.pdbx_strand_id
1 'polypeptide(L)' 'LVTHDIDEAIYMSDRIVIMTQRPGRIERTIPIALDRPRDRSDPEFLRLRGEILELLHFAGNAVAR' A
#
# COMPACT_ATOMS: atom_id res chain seq x y z
N LEU A 1 7.77 -4.07 9.46
CA LEU A 1 7.82 -4.98 8.31
C LEU A 1 8.12 -4.16 7.07
N VAL A 2 9.03 -4.63 6.22
CA VAL A 2 9.22 -4.09 4.87
C VAL A 2 8.98 -5.26 3.93
N THR A 3 8.01 -5.12 3.03
CA THR A 3 7.63 -6.18 2.11
C THR A 3 7.30 -5.58 0.75
N HIS A 4 7.42 -6.41 -0.29
CA HIS A 4 6.98 -6.08 -1.64
C HIS A 4 5.60 -6.70 -1.95
N ASP A 5 5.05 -7.48 -1.02
CA ASP A 5 3.72 -8.07 -1.11
C ASP A 5 2.67 -7.11 -0.49
N ILE A 6 1.72 -6.67 -1.31
CA ILE A 6 0.67 -5.74 -0.91
C ILE A 6 -0.34 -6.40 0.03
N ASP A 7 -0.71 -7.65 -0.25
CA ASP A 7 -1.69 -8.37 0.57
C ASP A 7 -1.11 -8.62 1.96
N GLU A 8 0.19 -8.95 2.04
CA GLU A 8 0.90 -9.05 3.32
C GLU A 8 0.93 -7.70 4.06
N ALA A 9 1.21 -6.60 3.35
CA ALA A 9 1.26 -5.27 3.94
C ALA A 9 -0.09 -4.85 4.56
N ILE A 10 -1.20 -5.06 3.84
CA ILE A 10 -2.56 -4.78 4.33
C ILE A 10 -2.94 -5.72 5.46
N TYR A 11 -2.58 -7.00 5.37
CA TYR A 11 -2.92 -7.97 6.39
C TYR A 11 -2.20 -7.72 7.72
N MET A 12 -0.93 -7.34 7.67
CA MET A 12 -0.05 -7.27 8.85
C MET A 12 0.05 -5.88 9.51
N SER A 13 -0.26 -4.81 8.78
CA SER A 13 0.07 -3.44 9.20
C SER A 13 -1.17 -2.61 9.52
N ASP A 14 -1.11 -1.79 10.58
CA ASP A 14 -2.17 -0.81 10.85
C ASP A 14 -1.95 0.49 10.06
N ARG A 15 -0.77 0.63 9.43
CA ARG A 15 -0.38 1.75 8.59
C ARG A 15 0.63 1.30 7.54
N ILE A 16 0.40 1.68 6.29
CA ILE A 16 1.28 1.41 5.16
C ILE A 16 1.93 2.72 4.72
N VAL A 17 3.24 2.70 4.48
CA VAL A 17 3.99 3.86 3.97
C VAL A 17 4.56 3.49 2.61
N ILE A 18 4.15 4.24 1.58
CA ILE A 18 4.66 4.09 0.22
C ILE A 18 5.83 5.06 0.04
N MET A 19 6.91 4.55 -0.54
CA MET A 19 8.11 5.32 -0.80
C MET A 19 8.37 5.46 -2.29
N THR A 20 8.83 6.64 -2.71
CA THR A 20 9.26 6.88 -4.08
C THR A 20 10.51 6.07 -4.41
N GLN A 21 10.70 5.80 -5.70
CA GLN A 21 12.00 5.38 -6.19
C GLN A 21 13.05 6.48 -5.98
N ARG A 22 14.32 6.08 -5.96
CA ARG A 22 15.47 6.91 -5.54
C ARG A 22 15.41 8.36 -6.05
N PRO A 23 15.66 9.36 -5.19
CA PRO A 23 15.93 9.27 -3.75
C PRO A 23 14.67 8.88 -2.96
N GLY A 24 14.80 7.96 -2.01
CA GLY A 24 13.66 7.39 -1.27
C GLY A 24 13.00 8.43 -0.38
N ARG A 25 11.83 8.92 -0.78
CA ARG A 25 10.98 9.82 0.01
C ARG A 25 9.66 9.13 0.31
N ILE A 26 9.00 9.56 1.39
CA ILE A 26 7.63 9.11 1.67
C ILE A 26 6.72 9.79 0.66
N GLU A 27 6.04 8.98 -0.16
CA GLU A 27 5.08 9.45 -1.15
C GLU A 27 3.68 9.53 -0.54
N ARG A 28 3.29 8.48 0.19
CA ARG A 28 1.98 8.41 0.84
C ARG A 28 2.04 7.59 2.11
N THR A 29 1.17 7.91 3.05
CA THR A 29 0.89 7.09 4.22
C THR A 29 -0.59 6.75 4.25
N ILE A 30 -0.92 5.48 4.35
CA ILE A 30 -2.29 4.94 4.29
C ILE A 30 -2.60 4.27 5.64
N PRO A 31 -3.58 4.76 6.40
CA PRO A 31 -4.06 4.07 7.60
C PRO A 31 -4.93 2.85 7.21
N ILE A 32 -4.79 1.75 7.94
CA ILE A 32 -5.58 0.53 7.75
C ILE A 32 -6.55 0.41 8.92
N ALA A 33 -7.78 0.85 8.71
CA ALA A 33 -8.85 0.83 9.71
C ALA A 33 -9.64 -0.51 9.74
N LEU A 34 -9.03 -1.59 9.25
CA LEU A 34 -9.62 -2.93 9.28
C LEU A 34 -9.33 -3.61 10.62
N ASP A 35 -10.39 -4.03 11.29
CA ASP A 35 -10.32 -4.81 12.53
C ASP A 35 -9.66 -6.17 12.32
N ARG A 36 -9.07 -6.71 13.40
CA ARG A 36 -8.42 -8.03 13.39
C ARG A 36 -9.38 -9.10 13.93
N PRO A 37 -9.37 -10.34 13.39
CA PRO A 37 -8.57 -10.80 12.25
C PRO A 37 -9.11 -10.27 10.91
N ARG A 38 -8.21 -9.84 10.02
CA ARG A 38 -8.59 -9.27 8.73
C ARG A 38 -9.03 -10.36 7.76
N ASP A 39 -10.16 -10.16 7.09
CA ASP A 39 -10.59 -11.00 5.98
C ASP A 39 -10.05 -10.43 4.66
N ARG A 40 -9.33 -11.25 3.88
CA ARG A 40 -8.78 -10.84 2.58
C ARG A 40 -9.86 -10.69 1.50
N SER A 41 -11.04 -11.26 1.73
CA SER A 41 -12.21 -11.13 0.87
C SER A 41 -13.07 -9.91 1.21
N ASP A 42 -12.75 -9.19 2.31
CA ASP A 42 -13.45 -7.97 2.70
C ASP A 42 -13.37 -6.93 1.56
N PRO A 43 -14.50 -6.32 1.17
CA PRO A 43 -14.53 -5.27 0.14
C PRO A 43 -13.55 -4.13 0.41
N GLU A 44 -13.35 -3.73 1.66
CA GLU A 44 -12.40 -2.68 2.02
C GLU A 44 -10.94 -3.15 1.88
N PHE A 45 -10.66 -4.42 2.16
CA PHE A 45 -9.34 -5.02 1.89
C PHE A 45 -9.03 -4.97 0.39
N LEU A 46 -9.98 -5.39 -0.44
CA LEU A 46 -9.85 -5.39 -1.90
C LEU A 46 -9.73 -3.96 -2.46
N ARG A 47 -10.46 -2.99 -1.87
CA ARG A 47 -10.37 -1.57 -2.23
C ARG A 47 -8.98 -1.01 -1.92
N LEU A 48 -8.45 -1.26 -0.72
CA LEU A 48 -7.11 -0.83 -0.32
C LEU A 48 -6.03 -1.45 -1.21
N ARG A 49 -6.17 -2.72 -1.59
CA ARG A 49 -5.28 -3.39 -2.53
C ARG A 49 -5.25 -2.68 -3.89
N GLY A 50 -6.43 -2.37 -4.43
CA GLY A 50 -6.55 -1.62 -5.69
C GLY A 50 -5.88 -0.25 -5.61
N GLU A 51 -6.17 0.50 -4.54
CA GLU A 51 -5.59 1.84 -4.31
C GLU A 51 -4.05 1.79 -4.25
N ILE A 52 -3.48 0.83 -3.52
CA ILE A 52 -2.02 0.69 -3.39
C ILE A 52 -1.39 0.28 -4.72
N LEU A 53 -2.01 -0.63 -5.48
CA LEU A 53 -1.53 -1.02 -6.81
C LEU A 53 -1.49 0.17 -7.78
N GLU A 54 -2.54 0.98 -7.80
CA GLU A 54 -2.58 2.19 -8.61
C GLU A 54 -1.48 3.17 -8.21
N LEU A 55 -1.30 3.42 -6.91
CA LEU A 55 -0.26 4.31 -6.41
C LEU A 55 1.14 3.85 -6.81
N LEU A 56 1.42 2.54 -6.75
CA LEU A 56 2.71 1.99 -7.17
C LEU A 56 2.93 2.09 -8.69
N HIS A 57 1.88 1.92 -9.50
CA HIS A 57 1.95 2.14 -10.95
C HIS A 57 2.22 3.62 -11.29
N PHE A 58 1.57 4.56 -10.59
CA PHE A 58 1.81 5.98 -10.79
C PHE A 58 3.18 6.44 -10.28
N ALA A 59 3.64 5.91 -9.14
CA ALA A 59 4.97 6.18 -8.59
C ALA A 59 6.10 5.77 -9.56
N GLY A 60 5.93 4.67 -10.29
CA GLY A 60 6.87 4.24 -11.32
C GLY A 60 6.90 5.15 -12.57
N ASN A 61 5.78 5.79 -12.90
CA ASN A 61 5.65 6.64 -14.09
C ASN A 61 5.93 8.13 -13.82
N ALA A 62 5.79 8.60 -12.58
CA ALA A 62 5.99 10.01 -12.22
C ALA A 62 7.46 10.47 -12.31
N VAL A 63 8.42 9.54 -12.32
CA VAL A 63 9.87 9.84 -12.39
C VAL A 63 10.38 9.91 -13.85
N ALA A 64 9.54 9.59 -14.84
CA ALA A 64 9.91 9.62 -16.26
C ALA A 64 9.73 10.99 -16.94
N ARG A 65 9.68 12.09 -16.19
CA ARG A 65 9.59 13.46 -16.72
C ARG A 65 10.58 14.40 -16.07
#